data_AF-A0A383B2U5-F1
#
_entry.id   AF-A0A383B2U5-F1
#
_cell.length_a   1.000
_cell.length_b   1.000
_cell.length_c   1.000
_cell.angle_alpha   90.00
_cell.angle_beta   90.00
_cell.angle_gamma   90.00
#
_symmetry.space_group_name_H-M   'P 1'
#
loop_
_entity.id
_entity.type
_entity.pdbx_description
1 polymer ?
#
loop_
_entity_poly.entity_id
_entity_poly.type
_entity_poly.pdbx_seq_one_letter_code
_entity_poly.pdbx_strand_id
1 'polypeptide(L)'
;MKFQFKSRIIILIFCHLILANANWLLAQTHMPADPYYLLFNEKAQFDGKLPMQSNFFRPIYFNTDSTSFSFIIRSETYYNDNAPNQENMDVRYFSKGLGSFKSIQLAFNSPYFSFMAEPYIMPNRFLSVKGISRVGWEGPFSVLNDQPLSGEQRSLNSGIRNLLAAVHYKGIGFGWHAGNRWWGPSIHTSLQM
;
A
#
# COMPACT_ATOMS: atom_id res chain seq x y z
N MET A 1 -14.15 13.61 49.03
CA MET A 1 -12.90 13.64 48.22
C MET A 1 -12.75 12.50 47.19
N LYS A 2 -13.30 11.28 47.40
CA LYS A 2 -13.14 10.13 46.46
C LYS A 2 -13.90 10.25 45.13
N PHE A 3 -15.01 10.99 45.07
CA PHE A 3 -15.86 11.06 43.86
C PHE A 3 -15.24 11.90 42.73
N GLN A 4 -14.50 12.96 43.07
CA GLN A 4 -13.83 13.82 42.07
C GLN A 4 -12.67 13.12 41.36
N PHE A 5 -11.99 12.17 42.02
CA PHE A 5 -10.86 11.46 41.42
C PHE A 5 -11.31 10.49 40.31
N LYS A 6 -12.42 9.76 40.54
CA LYS A 6 -13.02 8.88 39.52
C LYS A 6 -13.50 9.65 38.29
N SER A 7 -14.14 10.80 38.48
CA SER A 7 -14.61 11.66 37.39
C SER A 7 -13.44 12.15 36.51
N ARG A 8 -12.32 12.57 37.11
CA ARG A 8 -11.12 13.00 36.37
C ARG A 8 -10.49 11.86 35.56
N ILE A 9 -10.46 10.64 36.09
CA ILE A 9 -9.95 9.46 35.36
C ILE A 9 -10.84 9.13 34.16
N ILE A 10 -12.16 9.18 34.33
CA ILE A 10 -13.11 8.92 33.23
C ILE A 10 -12.95 9.95 32.11
N ILE A 11 -12.79 11.24 32.46
CA ILE A 11 -12.55 12.31 31.50
C ILE A 11 -11.22 12.09 30.76
N LEU A 12 -10.15 11.68 31.46
CA LEU A 12 -8.87 11.39 30.83
C LEU A 12 -8.93 10.20 29.86
N ILE A 13 -9.64 9.12 30.23
CA ILE A 13 -9.86 7.97 29.35
C ILE A 13 -10.66 8.39 28.12
N PHE A 14 -11.71 9.20 28.30
CA PHE A 14 -12.54 9.69 27.20
C PHE A 14 -11.77 10.61 26.24
N CYS A 15 -10.96 11.54 26.77
CA CYS A 15 -10.08 12.37 25.96
C CYS A 15 -9.02 11.55 25.21
N HIS A 16 -8.45 10.51 25.84
CA HIS A 16 -7.50 9.63 25.17
C HIS A 16 -8.15 8.85 24.02
N LEU A 17 -9.37 8.35 24.21
CA LEU A 17 -10.14 7.68 23.16
C LEU A 17 -10.44 8.65 21.99
N ILE A 18 -10.84 9.90 22.26
CA ILE A 18 -11.09 10.88 21.21
C ILE A 18 -9.80 11.19 20.43
N LEU A 19 -8.69 11.46 21.11
CA LEU A 19 -7.41 11.77 20.47
C LEU A 19 -6.84 10.58 19.69
N ALA A 20 -7.02 9.36 20.19
CA ALA A 20 -6.62 8.14 19.49
C ALA A 20 -7.43 7.91 18.20
N ASN A 21 -8.70 8.30 18.17
CA ASN A 21 -9.57 8.16 17.00
C ASN A 21 -9.48 9.34 16.01
N ALA A 22 -9.09 10.54 16.45
CA ALA A 22 -8.96 11.71 15.59
C ALA A 22 -7.92 11.53 14.46
N ASN A 23 -6.86 10.75 14.72
CA ASN A 23 -5.83 10.45 13.71
C ASN A 23 -6.35 9.56 12.57
N TRP A 24 -7.40 8.77 12.79
CA TRP A 24 -7.97 7.90 11.76
C TRP A 24 -8.73 8.71 10.70
N LEU A 25 -9.32 9.84 11.09
CA LEU A 25 -10.07 10.72 10.18
C LEU A 25 -9.15 11.47 9.21
N LEU A 26 -7.89 11.71 9.58
CA LEU A 26 -6.89 12.38 8.72
C LEU A 26 -6.07 11.39 7.88
N ALA A 27 -6.12 10.10 8.19
CA ALA A 27 -5.37 9.08 7.46
C ALA A 27 -6.04 8.68 6.13
N GLN A 28 -7.32 8.99 5.95
CA GLN A 28 -8.05 8.65 4.73
C GLN A 28 -7.86 9.73 3.66
N THR A 29 -6.87 9.54 2.77
CA THR A 29 -6.71 10.38 1.58
C THR A 29 -7.68 9.93 0.50
N HIS A 30 -8.78 10.65 0.32
CA HIS A 30 -9.61 10.53 -0.88
C HIS A 30 -8.93 11.31 -2.01
N MET A 31 -8.26 10.60 -2.93
CA MET A 31 -7.77 11.22 -4.16
C MET A 31 -8.80 11.03 -5.28
N PRO A 32 -9.10 12.08 -6.07
CA PRO A 32 -9.93 11.92 -7.26
C PRO A 32 -9.26 10.92 -8.20
N ALA A 33 -10.00 9.89 -8.61
CA ALA A 33 -9.51 8.83 -9.49
C ALA A 33 -9.29 9.31 -10.94
N ASP A 34 -9.53 10.59 -11.24
CA ASP A 34 -9.37 11.15 -12.59
C ASP A 34 -7.89 11.45 -12.90
N PRO A 35 -7.26 10.70 -13.82
CA PRO A 35 -5.87 10.90 -14.20
C PRO A 35 -5.60 12.20 -14.96
N TYR A 36 -6.65 12.90 -15.43
CA TYR A 36 -6.48 14.04 -16.32
C TYR A 36 -5.64 15.18 -15.71
N TYR A 37 -5.90 15.51 -14.44
CA TYR A 37 -5.17 16.58 -13.74
C TYR A 37 -3.81 16.14 -13.17
N LEU A 38 -3.58 14.83 -13.06
CA LEU A 38 -2.37 14.28 -12.44
C LEU A 38 -1.11 14.61 -13.25
N LEU A 39 -1.17 14.57 -14.58
CA LEU A 39 -0.02 14.94 -15.43
C LEU A 39 0.31 16.44 -15.34
N PHE A 40 -0.70 17.30 -15.16
CA PHE A 40 -0.48 18.73 -14.98
C PHE A 40 0.15 19.04 -13.62
N ASN A 41 -0.29 18.34 -12.56
CA ASN A 41 0.32 18.44 -11.23
C ASN A 41 1.76 17.93 -11.23
N GLU A 42 2.06 16.79 -11.87
CA GLU A 42 3.43 16.28 -12.02
C GLU A 42 4.33 17.27 -12.74
N LYS A 43 3.88 17.83 -13.87
CA LYS A 43 4.63 18.86 -14.58
C LYS A 43 4.87 20.08 -13.71
N ALA A 44 3.85 20.55 -12.98
CA ALA A 44 4.00 21.69 -12.08
C ALA A 44 4.98 21.40 -10.92
N GLN A 45 5.03 20.18 -10.39
CA GLN A 45 6.03 19.78 -9.41
C GLN A 45 7.44 19.73 -10.02
N PHE A 46 7.59 19.19 -11.23
CA PHE A 46 8.86 19.14 -11.95
C PHE A 46 9.39 20.54 -12.28
N ASP A 47 8.49 21.45 -12.67
CA ASP A 47 8.79 22.86 -12.89
C ASP A 47 9.03 23.65 -11.58
N GLY A 48 8.91 23.02 -10.41
CA GLY A 48 9.07 23.66 -9.10
C GLY A 48 7.93 24.60 -8.68
N LYS A 49 6.79 24.58 -9.38
CA LYS A 49 5.60 25.40 -9.08
C LYS A 49 4.75 24.83 -7.94
N LEU A 50 4.85 23.52 -7.70
CA LEU A 50 4.21 22.81 -6.60
C LEU A 50 5.27 22.06 -5.79
N PRO A 51 5.06 21.83 -4.47
CA PRO A 51 5.91 20.96 -3.69
C PRO A 51 5.99 19.55 -4.29
N MET A 52 7.19 18.96 -4.34
CA MET A 52 7.37 17.56 -4.74
C MET A 52 6.60 16.64 -3.78
N GLN A 53 5.63 15.89 -4.31
CA GLN A 53 4.85 14.91 -3.58
C GLN A 53 4.71 13.65 -4.43
N SER A 54 5.04 12.48 -3.87
CA SER A 54 4.98 11.22 -4.60
C SER A 54 3.57 11.01 -5.18
N ASN A 55 3.46 11.02 -6.51
CA ASN A 55 2.21 10.72 -7.20
C ASN A 55 2.17 9.24 -7.59
N PHE A 56 0.97 8.69 -7.78
CA PHE A 56 0.72 7.29 -8.14
C PHE A 56 1.37 6.81 -9.46
N PHE A 57 1.85 7.73 -10.29
CA PHE A 57 2.30 7.47 -11.65
C PHE A 57 3.80 7.36 -11.76
N ARG A 58 4.56 8.13 -10.97
CA ARG A 58 6.02 8.18 -11.06
C ARG A 58 6.65 8.34 -9.68
N PRO A 59 7.66 7.50 -9.37
CA PRO A 59 8.60 7.80 -8.31
C PRO A 59 9.23 9.17 -8.55
N ILE A 60 9.27 10.00 -7.51
CA ILE A 60 10.00 11.26 -7.56
C ILE A 60 11.48 10.98 -7.35
N TYR A 61 12.29 11.36 -8.33
CA TYR A 61 13.74 11.32 -8.21
C TYR A 61 14.23 12.59 -7.54
N PHE A 62 14.71 12.46 -6.30
CA PHE A 62 15.47 13.54 -5.68
C PHE A 62 16.81 13.64 -6.39
N ASN A 63 17.19 14.84 -6.82
CA ASN A 63 18.41 15.10 -7.58
C ASN A 63 19.68 15.09 -6.71
N THR A 64 19.66 14.32 -5.62
CA THR A 64 20.75 14.25 -4.66
C THR A 64 21.45 12.91 -4.82
N ASP A 65 22.69 12.94 -5.31
CA ASP A 65 23.66 11.81 -5.27
C ASP A 65 24.13 11.53 -3.84
N SER A 66 23.28 11.73 -2.84
CA SER A 66 23.59 11.50 -1.44
C SER A 66 23.09 10.14 -0.99
N THR A 67 23.80 9.59 -0.02
CA THR A 67 23.35 8.41 0.70
C THR A 67 22.04 8.73 1.41
N SER A 68 21.00 7.96 1.12
CA SER A 68 19.70 8.05 1.77
C SER A 68 19.33 6.75 2.47
N PHE A 69 18.63 6.89 3.58
CA PHE A 69 18.11 5.78 4.36
C PHE A 69 16.64 6.06 4.64
N SER A 70 15.82 5.02 4.52
CA SER A 70 14.38 5.08 4.77
C SER A 70 13.97 3.91 5.63
N PHE A 71 13.13 4.21 6.61
CA PHE A 71 12.47 3.23 7.46
C PHE A 71 10.98 3.56 7.49
N ILE A 72 10.16 2.65 6.98
CA ILE A 72 8.72 2.82 6.88
C ILE A 72 8.03 1.67 7.58
N ILE A 73 7.13 1.98 8.50
CA ILE A 73 6.22 1.01 9.10
C ILE A 73 4.85 1.22 8.47
N ARG A 74 4.23 0.15 7.97
CA ARG A 74 2.85 0.15 7.49
C ARG A 74 1.99 -0.71 8.38
N SER A 75 0.79 -0.23 8.70
CA SER A 75 -0.23 -0.98 9.43
C SER A 75 -1.59 -0.61 8.88
N GLU A 76 -2.06 -1.40 7.93
CA GLU A 76 -3.34 -1.25 7.25
C GLU A 76 -4.33 -2.28 7.77
N THR A 77 -5.59 -1.89 7.87
CA THR A 77 -6.70 -2.78 8.22
C THR A 77 -7.86 -2.52 7.27
N TYR A 78 -8.54 -3.57 6.83
CA TYR A 78 -9.68 -3.43 5.95
C TYR A 78 -10.86 -4.28 6.41
N TYR A 79 -12.04 -3.82 6.01
CA TYR A 79 -13.29 -4.56 6.06
C TYR A 79 -13.92 -4.53 4.67
N ASN A 80 -14.27 -5.69 4.15
CA ASN A 80 -14.97 -5.84 2.88
C ASN A 80 -16.16 -6.76 3.07
N ASP A 81 -17.36 -6.29 2.83
CA ASP A 81 -18.59 -7.07 2.92
C ASP A 81 -19.07 -7.61 1.56
N ASN A 82 -18.39 -7.25 0.47
CA ASN A 82 -18.74 -7.63 -0.89
C ASN A 82 -17.78 -8.69 -1.46
N ALA A 83 -17.77 -8.88 -2.78
CA ALA A 83 -16.85 -9.75 -3.49
C ALA A 83 -15.38 -9.34 -3.22
N PRO A 84 -14.44 -10.30 -3.26
CA PRO A 84 -13.02 -9.98 -3.09
C PRO A 84 -12.54 -9.05 -4.21
N ASN A 85 -11.37 -8.44 -4.07
CA ASN A 85 -10.76 -7.64 -5.12
C ASN A 85 -9.28 -7.97 -5.28
N GLN A 86 -8.91 -8.39 -6.48
CA GLN A 86 -7.54 -8.66 -6.91
C GLN A 86 -6.95 -7.45 -7.63
N GLU A 87 -6.91 -6.30 -6.94
CA GLU A 87 -6.16 -5.15 -7.45
C GLU A 87 -4.67 -5.43 -7.47
N ASN A 88 -3.96 -4.72 -8.34
CA ASN A 88 -2.51 -4.80 -8.43
C ASN A 88 -1.84 -4.05 -7.25
N MET A 89 -1.97 -4.63 -6.06
CA MET A 89 -1.38 -4.13 -4.82
C MET A 89 -0.29 -5.07 -4.27
N ASP A 90 0.38 -5.77 -5.18
CA ASP A 90 1.43 -6.77 -4.88
C ASP A 90 0.86 -8.01 -4.17
N VAL A 91 1.39 -8.39 -3.01
CA VAL A 91 0.91 -9.52 -2.19
C VAL A 91 -0.45 -9.27 -1.53
N ARG A 92 -1.00 -8.05 -1.61
CA ARG A 92 -2.25 -7.69 -0.91
C ARG A 92 -3.45 -8.16 -1.72
N TYR A 93 -4.14 -9.16 -1.17
CA TYR A 93 -5.42 -9.65 -1.67
C TYR A 93 -6.54 -9.27 -0.69
N PHE A 94 -7.51 -8.50 -1.16
CA PHE A 94 -8.62 -8.00 -0.35
C PHE A 94 -9.82 -8.93 -0.44
N SER A 95 -9.86 -9.95 0.42
CA SER A 95 -10.99 -10.87 0.49
C SER A 95 -12.26 -10.21 1.05
N LYS A 96 -13.41 -10.89 0.93
CA LYS A 96 -14.53 -10.64 1.84
C LYS A 96 -14.13 -10.95 3.29
N GLY A 97 -14.54 -10.11 4.22
CA GLY A 97 -14.29 -10.22 5.65
C GLY A 97 -13.35 -9.14 6.18
N LEU A 98 -12.66 -9.47 7.26
CA LEU A 98 -11.67 -8.62 7.91
C LEU A 98 -10.26 -9.10 7.55
N GLY A 99 -9.40 -8.16 7.24
CA GLY A 99 -7.98 -8.41 7.03
C GLY A 99 -7.12 -7.27 7.54
N SER A 100 -5.84 -7.56 7.68
CA SER A 100 -4.86 -6.55 8.05
C SER A 100 -3.54 -6.84 7.36
N PHE A 101 -2.82 -5.79 7.01
CA PHE A 101 -1.51 -5.85 6.40
C PHE A 101 -0.55 -5.02 7.23
N LYS A 102 0.57 -5.61 7.64
CA LYS A 102 1.62 -4.92 8.36
C LYS A 102 2.95 -5.19 7.70
N SER A 103 3.74 -4.16 7.48
CA SER A 103 5.08 -4.31 6.93
C SER A 103 6.06 -3.35 7.57
N ILE A 104 7.33 -3.73 7.50
CA ILE A 104 8.45 -2.88 7.87
C ILE A 104 9.34 -2.84 6.65
N GLN A 105 9.53 -1.67 6.06
CA GLN A 105 10.42 -1.47 4.94
C GLN A 105 11.68 -0.76 5.42
N LEU A 106 12.82 -1.36 5.12
CA LEU A 106 14.14 -0.76 5.24
C LEU A 106 14.66 -0.53 3.83
N ALA A 107 15.03 0.69 3.51
CA ALA A 107 15.66 1.02 2.24
C ALA A 107 16.90 1.87 2.45
N PHE A 108 17.93 1.57 1.68
CA PHE A 108 19.18 2.29 1.64
C PHE A 108 19.53 2.56 0.19
N ASN A 109 19.91 3.79 -0.12
CA ASN A 109 20.40 4.15 -1.44
C ASN A 109 21.67 4.97 -1.31
N SER A 110 22.62 4.77 -2.20
CA SER A 110 23.88 5.50 -2.26
C SER A 110 24.32 5.62 -3.72
N PRO A 111 25.34 6.41 -4.07
CA PRO A 111 25.84 6.48 -5.44
C PRO A 111 26.32 5.15 -6.04
N TYR A 112 26.58 4.14 -5.21
CA TYR A 112 27.18 2.87 -5.59
C TYR A 112 26.28 1.65 -5.38
N PHE A 113 25.29 1.76 -4.49
CA PHE A 113 24.54 0.63 -3.99
C PHE A 113 23.14 1.05 -3.54
N SER A 114 22.14 0.27 -3.96
CA SER A 114 20.76 0.33 -3.51
C SER A 114 20.37 -0.99 -2.86
N PHE A 115 19.67 -0.91 -1.74
CA PHE A 115 19.11 -2.04 -1.03
C PHE A 115 17.71 -1.71 -0.52
N MET A 116 16.81 -2.68 -0.58
CA MET A 116 15.50 -2.61 0.07
C MET A 116 15.10 -3.99 0.56
N ALA A 117 14.55 -4.06 1.77
CA ALA A 117 13.87 -5.24 2.27
C ALA A 117 12.57 -4.84 2.96
N GLU A 118 11.49 -5.55 2.65
CA GLU A 118 10.17 -5.34 3.24
C GLU A 118 9.54 -6.68 3.66
N PRO A 119 9.86 -7.20 4.85
CA PRO A 119 9.07 -8.24 5.48
C PRO A 119 7.64 -7.74 5.76
N TYR A 120 6.68 -8.66 5.65
CA TYR A 120 5.27 -8.38 5.93
C TYR A 120 4.59 -9.53 6.67
N ILE A 121 3.51 -9.18 7.36
CA ILE A 121 2.50 -10.12 7.85
C ILE A 121 1.11 -9.63 7.39
N MET A 122 0.26 -10.57 7.00
CA MET A 122 -1.08 -10.30 6.50
C MET A 122 -2.08 -11.33 7.04
N PRO A 123 -2.44 -11.27 8.33
CA PRO A 123 -3.42 -12.19 8.88
C PRO A 123 -4.82 -11.82 8.35
N ASN A 124 -5.35 -12.65 7.46
CA ASN A 124 -6.66 -12.44 6.88
C ASN A 124 -7.65 -13.54 7.25
N ARG A 125 -8.91 -13.16 7.46
CA ARG A 125 -10.03 -14.08 7.68
C ARG A 125 -10.94 -14.07 6.47
N PHE A 126 -10.65 -14.97 5.53
CA PHE A 126 -11.39 -15.07 4.28
C PHE A 126 -12.77 -15.69 4.52
N LEU A 127 -13.82 -14.92 4.26
CA LEU A 127 -15.18 -15.44 4.19
C LEU A 127 -15.43 -16.09 2.82
N SER A 128 -16.32 -17.08 2.78
CA SER A 128 -16.69 -17.74 1.53
C SER A 128 -17.45 -16.77 0.62
N VAL A 129 -17.08 -16.75 -0.65
CA VAL A 129 -17.74 -15.98 -1.71
C VAL A 129 -17.93 -16.91 -2.90
N LYS A 130 -19.09 -16.83 -3.54
CA LYS A 130 -19.35 -17.55 -4.78
C LYS A 130 -18.64 -16.81 -5.93
N GLY A 131 -17.68 -17.46 -6.57
CA GLY A 131 -17.03 -16.93 -7.76
C GLY A 131 -18.01 -16.83 -8.93
N ILE A 132 -17.79 -15.84 -9.80
CA ILE A 132 -18.63 -15.58 -10.97
C ILE A 132 -17.77 -15.76 -12.21
N SER A 133 -18.14 -16.73 -13.04
CA SER A 133 -17.55 -16.92 -14.37
C SER A 133 -18.37 -16.18 -15.42
N ARG A 134 -17.71 -15.63 -16.43
CA ARG A 134 -18.36 -15.07 -17.61
C ARG A 134 -18.96 -16.20 -18.44
N VAL A 135 -20.28 -16.18 -18.61
CA VAL A 135 -21.02 -17.21 -19.34
C VAL A 135 -20.52 -17.30 -20.79
N GLY A 136 -20.20 -18.51 -21.25
CA GLY A 136 -19.76 -18.76 -22.62
C GLY A 136 -18.27 -18.52 -22.91
N TRP A 137 -17.46 -18.23 -21.90
CA TRP A 137 -16.01 -18.02 -22.04
C TRP A 137 -15.21 -19.08 -21.29
N GLU A 138 -14.64 -20.04 -22.02
CA GLU A 138 -13.64 -20.98 -21.52
C GLU A 138 -12.26 -20.55 -22.04
N GLY A 139 -11.44 -19.94 -21.19
CA GLY A 139 -10.12 -19.43 -21.59
C GLY A 139 -9.65 -18.23 -20.78
N PRO A 140 -8.64 -17.49 -21.27
CA PRO A 140 -8.23 -16.22 -20.69
C PRO A 140 -9.43 -15.27 -20.55
N PHE A 141 -9.46 -14.48 -19.47
CA PHE A 141 -10.54 -13.53 -19.17
C PHE A 141 -11.92 -14.15 -18.86
N SER A 142 -11.97 -15.44 -18.50
CA SER A 142 -13.19 -16.15 -18.06
C SER A 142 -13.76 -15.65 -16.73
N VAL A 143 -12.97 -14.89 -15.96
CA VAL A 143 -13.34 -14.30 -14.66
C VAL A 143 -12.93 -12.84 -14.60
N LEU A 144 -13.50 -12.11 -13.65
CA LEU A 144 -13.13 -10.74 -13.29
C LEU A 144 -12.18 -10.73 -12.08
N ASN A 145 -11.69 -9.54 -11.69
CA ASN A 145 -10.83 -9.36 -10.52
C ASN A 145 -11.54 -9.67 -9.19
N ASP A 146 -12.85 -9.89 -9.22
CA ASP A 146 -13.68 -10.24 -8.08
C ASP A 146 -13.76 -11.76 -7.81
N GLN A 147 -13.01 -12.55 -8.58
CA GLN A 147 -12.94 -13.98 -8.39
C GLN A 147 -12.23 -14.33 -7.06
N PRO A 148 -12.81 -15.18 -6.21
CA PRO A 148 -12.15 -15.65 -5.01
C PRO A 148 -10.95 -16.55 -5.33
N LEU A 149 -9.82 -16.27 -4.68
CA LEU A 149 -8.62 -17.11 -4.76
C LEU A 149 -8.81 -18.43 -3.99
N SER A 150 -8.40 -19.53 -4.62
CA SER A 150 -8.38 -20.87 -4.03
C SER A 150 -7.04 -21.17 -3.36
N GLY A 151 -7.01 -22.14 -2.44
CA GLY A 151 -5.87 -22.64 -1.66
C GLY A 151 -4.50 -21.98 -1.93
N GLU A 152 -3.77 -22.51 -2.90
CA GLU A 152 -2.39 -22.11 -3.25
C GLU A 152 -2.27 -20.74 -3.92
N GLN A 153 -3.35 -20.22 -4.50
CA GLN A 153 -3.36 -18.90 -5.14
C GLN A 153 -3.40 -17.77 -4.10
N ARG A 154 -3.79 -18.07 -2.87
CA ARG A 154 -3.88 -17.08 -1.79
C ARG A 154 -2.47 -16.68 -1.35
N SER A 155 -2.25 -15.37 -1.23
CA SER A 155 -1.02 -14.84 -0.65
C SER A 155 -0.75 -15.46 0.72
N LEU A 156 0.52 -15.76 0.98
CA LEU A 156 0.96 -16.20 2.30
C LEU A 156 0.68 -15.10 3.34
N ASN A 157 0.30 -15.52 4.55
CA ASN A 157 0.07 -14.64 5.68
C ASN A 157 1.35 -13.93 6.17
N SER A 158 2.52 -14.28 5.65
CA SER A 158 3.78 -13.60 5.93
C SER A 158 4.80 -13.92 4.83
N GLY A 159 5.82 -13.06 4.73
CA GLY A 159 6.90 -13.25 3.78
C GLY A 159 7.76 -12.00 3.62
N ILE A 160 8.54 -11.97 2.55
CA ILE A 160 9.27 -10.78 2.11
C ILE A 160 8.60 -10.28 0.85
N ARG A 161 7.99 -9.09 0.92
CA ARG A 161 7.22 -8.49 -0.18
C ARG A 161 8.14 -7.86 -1.22
N ASN A 162 9.12 -7.09 -0.76
CA ASN A 162 10.12 -6.46 -1.61
C ASN A 162 11.50 -6.80 -1.10
N LEU A 163 12.35 -7.31 -1.97
CA LEU A 163 13.78 -7.50 -1.75
C LEU A 163 14.54 -7.04 -2.98
N LEU A 164 15.29 -5.96 -2.84
CA LEU A 164 16.11 -5.36 -3.87
C LEU A 164 17.55 -5.26 -3.39
N ALA A 165 18.49 -5.63 -4.25
CA ALA A 165 19.90 -5.32 -4.09
C ALA A 165 20.48 -5.00 -5.46
N ALA A 166 21.07 -3.83 -5.61
CA ALA A 166 21.67 -3.39 -6.87
C ALA A 166 22.95 -2.62 -6.60
N VAL A 167 23.96 -2.85 -7.44
CA VAL A 167 25.11 -1.96 -7.54
C VAL A 167 24.96 -1.12 -8.79
N HIS A 168 25.29 0.15 -8.69
CA HIS A 168 25.15 1.08 -9.80
C HIS A 168 26.20 2.18 -9.71
N TYR A 169 26.51 2.82 -10.81
CA TYR A 169 27.40 3.97 -10.86
C TYR A 169 27.06 4.81 -12.09
N LYS A 170 26.89 6.12 -11.89
CA LYS A 170 26.61 7.10 -12.98
C LYS A 170 25.51 6.64 -13.95
N GLY A 171 24.43 6.08 -13.44
CA GLY A 171 23.26 5.67 -14.23
C GLY A 171 23.34 4.28 -14.88
N ILE A 172 24.44 3.54 -14.70
CA ILE A 172 24.54 2.13 -15.14
C ILE A 172 24.63 1.24 -13.91
N GLY A 173 23.86 0.17 -13.86
CA GLY A 173 23.88 -0.76 -12.73
C GLY A 173 23.37 -2.15 -13.06
N PHE A 174 23.65 -3.08 -12.16
CA PHE A 174 23.11 -4.43 -12.20
C PHE A 174 22.62 -4.80 -10.80
N GLY A 175 21.56 -5.59 -10.74
CA GLY A 175 20.97 -5.96 -9.47
C GLY A 175 19.92 -7.04 -9.63
N TRP A 176 19.40 -7.44 -8.48
CA TRP A 176 18.32 -8.40 -8.37
C TRP A 176 17.17 -7.79 -7.58
N HIS A 177 15.95 -8.06 -8.05
CA HIS A 177 14.73 -7.58 -7.41
C HIS A 177 13.67 -8.69 -7.41
N ALA A 178 13.24 -9.08 -6.21
CA ALA A 178 12.03 -9.85 -5.96
C ALA A 178 11.00 -8.97 -5.26
N GLY A 179 10.00 -8.54 -6.02
CA GLY A 179 8.91 -7.71 -5.56
C GLY A 179 7.97 -7.44 -6.72
N ASN A 180 6.93 -6.63 -6.50
CA ASN A 180 6.03 -6.27 -7.59
C ASN A 180 6.81 -5.56 -8.71
N ARG A 181 6.71 -6.11 -9.93
CA ARG A 181 7.33 -5.56 -11.15
C ARG A 181 6.33 -4.83 -12.03
N TRP A 182 5.11 -4.62 -11.53
CA TRP A 182 4.10 -3.89 -12.26
C TRP A 182 4.63 -2.52 -12.65
N TRP A 183 4.62 -2.27 -13.95
CA TRP A 183 4.96 -1.00 -14.52
C TRP A 183 3.79 -0.55 -15.38
N GLY A 184 2.96 0.30 -14.77
CA GLY A 184 1.81 0.89 -15.43
C GLY A 184 1.35 2.07 -14.59
N PRO A 185 0.76 3.09 -15.21
CA PRO A 185 0.19 4.18 -14.44
C PRO A 185 -0.93 3.56 -13.59
N SER A 186 -0.92 3.78 -12.27
CA SER A 186 -1.86 3.16 -11.31
C SER A 186 -3.31 3.71 -11.45
N ILE A 187 -3.73 4.03 -12.68
CA ILE A 187 -5.01 4.64 -13.06
C ILE A 187 -6.19 3.70 -12.79
N HIS A 188 -5.93 2.39 -12.72
CA HIS A 188 -6.98 1.38 -12.63
C HIS A 188 -7.34 0.99 -11.18
N THR A 189 -6.68 1.54 -10.16
CA THR A 189 -6.95 1.16 -8.77
C THR A 189 -7.81 2.22 -8.07
N SER A 190 -9.04 1.89 -7.73
CA SER A 190 -9.97 2.77 -6.99
C SER A 190 -9.69 2.81 -5.47
N LEU A 191 -8.78 1.97 -4.98
CA LEU A 191 -8.47 1.82 -3.57
C LEU A 191 -7.04 2.29 -3.31
N GLN A 192 -6.92 3.50 -2.76
CA GLN A 192 -5.77 3.87 -1.95
C GLN A 192 -6.15 3.63 -0.50
N MET A 193 -5.37 2.78 0.19
CA MET A 193 -5.40 2.64 1.64
C MET A 193 -4.08 3.10 2.21
#